data_AF-A0A816RAL3-F1
#
_entry.id   AF-A0A816RAL3-F1
#
_cell.length_a   1.000
_cell.length_b   1.000
_cell.length_c   1.000
_cell.angle_alpha   90.00
_cell.angle_beta   90.00
_cell.angle_gamma   90.00
#
_symmetry.space_group_name_H-M   'P 1'
#
loop_
_entity.id
_entity.type
_entity.pdbx_description
1 polymer ?
#
loop_
_entity_poly.entity_id
_entity_poly.type
_entity_poly.pdbx_seq_one_letter_code
_entity_poly.pdbx_strand_id
1 'polypeptide(L)' 'MSQQEEDLILRMYRLVGDRWEIIAGRVPGRKAVEIERYWIMRNNTHFLPPSSKF' A
#
# COMPACT_ATOMS: atom_id res chain seq x y z
N MET A 1 6.06 6.51 1.00
CA MET A 1 4.78 7.17 1.36
C MET A 1 5.05 8.06 2.55
N SER A 2 4.42 9.23 2.60
CA SER A 2 4.38 10.08 3.80
C SER A 2 3.33 9.55 4.79
N GLN A 3 3.47 9.88 6.07
CA GLN A 3 2.54 9.40 7.10
C GLN A 3 1.08 9.78 6.81
N GLN A 4 0.83 10.97 6.28
CA GLN A 4 -0.52 11.41 5.92
C GLN A 4 -1.11 10.58 4.77
N GLU A 5 -0.29 10.25 3.76
CA GLU A 5 -0.71 9.36 2.68
C GLU A 5 -1.01 7.96 3.21
N GLU A 6 -0.19 7.42 4.12
CA GLU A 6 -0.39 6.12 4.73
C GLU A 6 -1.69 6.03 5.55
N ASP A 7 -1.95 7.03 6.38
CA ASP A 7 -3.19 7.11 7.18
C ASP A 7 -4.43 7.20 6.30
N LEU A 8 -4.32 7.90 5.16
CA LEU A 8 -5.40 7.98 4.19
C LEU A 8 -5.60 6.63 3.47
N ILE A 9 -4.51 6.00 3.00
CA ILE A 9 -4.55 4.68 2.36
C ILE A 9 -5.16 3.64 3.31
N LEU A 10 -4.76 3.63 4.59
CA LEU A 10 -5.28 2.69 5.58
C LEU A 10 -6.79 2.90 5.83
N ARG A 11 -7.24 4.15 5.98
CA ARG A 11 -8.67 4.46 6.16
C ARG A 11 -9.48 4.09 4.93
N MET A 12 -8.98 4.40 3.74
CA MET A 12 -9.66 4.07 2.49
C MET A 12 -9.71 2.57 2.26
N TYR A 13 -8.62 1.84 2.51
CA TYR A 13 -8.59 0.37 2.41
C TYR A 13 -9.64 -0.29 3.31
N ARG A 14 -9.83 0.21 4.54
CA ARG A 14 -10.91 -0.28 5.43
C ARG A 14 -12.31 -0.05 4.87
N LEU A 15 -12.51 0.98 4.05
CA LEU A 15 -13.81 1.33 3.46
C LEU A 15 -14.06 0.62 2.13
N VAL A 16 -13.03 0.51 1.28
CA VAL A 16 -13.21 0.08 -0.11
C VAL A 16 -12.38 -1.15 -0.49
N GLY A 17 -11.59 -1.72 0.43
CA GLY A 17 -10.69 -2.84 0.15
C GLY A 17 -9.53 -2.45 -0.76
N ASP A 18 -9.10 -3.40 -1.59
CA ASP A 18 -8.00 -3.30 -2.56
C ASP A 18 -8.37 -2.56 -3.86
N ARG A 19 -9.39 -1.69 -3.82
CA ARG A 19 -9.79 -0.84 -4.96
C ARG A 19 -8.83 0.33 -5.14
N TRP A 20 -7.60 0.03 -5.55
CA TRP A 20 -6.47 0.97 -5.59
C TRP A 20 -6.72 2.21 -6.46
N GLU A 21 -7.46 2.08 -7.56
CA GLU A 21 -7.86 3.22 -8.40
C GLU A 21 -8.72 4.24 -7.62
N ILE A 22 -9.63 3.76 -6.76
CA ILE A 22 -10.47 4.63 -5.91
C ILE A 22 -9.60 5.31 -4.83
N ILE A 23 -8.65 4.57 -4.27
CA ILE A 23 -7.74 5.08 -3.23
C ILE A 23 -6.79 6.13 -3.83
N ALA A 24 -6.21 5.86 -4.99
CA ALA A 24 -5.32 6.78 -5.71
C ALA A 24 -6.02 8.09 -6.07
N GLY A 25 -7.30 8.05 -6.45
CA GLY A 25 -8.11 9.25 -6.67
C GLY A 25 -8.25 10.17 -5.44
N ARG A 26 -7.88 9.69 -4.24
CA ARG A 26 -7.87 10.48 -2.99
C ARG A 26 -6.46 10.86 -2.52
N VAL A 27 -5.40 10.33 -3.11
CA VAL A 27 -4.01 10.59 -2.72
C VAL A 27 -3.32 11.37 -3.85
N PRO A 28 -3.26 12.71 -3.78
CA PRO A 28 -2.70 13.53 -4.87
C PRO A 28 -1.27 13.11 -5.24
N GLY A 29 -1.01 12.98 -6.55
CA GLY A 29 0.31 12.63 -7.06
C GLY A 29 0.68 11.14 -6.93
N ARG A 30 -0.24 10.28 -6.51
CA ARG A 30 -0.02 8.82 -6.44
C ARG A 30 -0.84 8.08 -7.46
N LYS A 31 -0.21 7.07 -8.07
CA LYS A 31 -0.87 6.10 -8.95
C LYS A 31 -1.30 4.88 -8.14
N ALA A 32 -2.37 4.23 -8.58
CA ALA A 32 -2.89 3.00 -7.97
C ALA A 32 -1.80 1.93 -7.80
N VAL A 33 -0.99 1.70 -8.84
CA VAL A 33 0.13 0.74 -8.82
C VAL A 33 1.18 1.05 -7.75
N GLU A 34 1.41 2.33 -7.43
CA GLU A 34 2.37 2.71 -6.38
C GLU A 34 1.81 2.41 -4.99
N ILE A 35 0.51 2.65 -4.80
CA ILE A 35 -0.20 2.36 -3.54
C ILE A 35 -0.30 0.85 -3.32
N GLU A 36 -0.65 0.09 -4.35
CA GLU A 36 -0.68 -1.38 -4.32
C GLU A 36 0.69 -1.95 -3.96
N ARG A 37 1.77 -1.52 -4.65
CA ARG A 37 3.14 -1.95 -4.34
C ARG A 37 3.53 -1.59 -2.92
N TYR A 38 3.20 -0.39 -2.46
CA TYR A 38 3.46 0.02 -1.09
C TYR A 38 2.74 -0.90 -0.08
N TRP A 39 1.46 -1.20 -0.32
CA TRP A 39 0.67 -2.09 0.54
C TRP A 39 1.21 -3.52 0.58
N ILE A 40 1.54 -4.07 -0.60
CA ILE A 40 2.17 -5.38 -0.74
C ILE A 40 3.50 -5.39 0.01
N MET A 41 4.38 -4.41 -0.18
CA MET A 41 5.67 -4.37 0.54
C MET A 41 5.49 -4.25 2.05
N ARG A 42 4.54 -3.42 2.51
CA ARG A 42 4.26 -3.24 3.95
C ARG A 42 3.72 -4.52 4.58
N ASN A 43 2.81 -5.22 3.90
CA ASN A 43 2.05 -6.33 4.49
C ASN A 43 2.63 -7.71 4.15
N ASN A 44 3.33 -7.84 3.02
CA ASN A 44 4.10 -9.04 2.65
C ASN A 44 5.54 -9.02 3.18
N THR A 45 5.89 -8.16 4.15
CA THR A 45 7.07 -8.39 5.00
C THR A 45 6.98 -9.71 5.79
N HIS A 46 5.80 -10.35 5.85
CA HIS A 46 5.65 -11.75 6.27
C HIS A 46 6.08 -12.79 5.21
N PHE A 47 6.34 -12.38 3.97
CA PHE A 47 6.78 -13.20 2.84
C PHE A 47 8.20 -12.84 2.36
N LEU A 48 9.06 -12.35 3.26
CA LEU A 48 10.48 -12.65 3.08
C LEU A 48 10.62 -14.16 3.33
N PRO A 49 11.03 -15.01 2.35
CA PRO A 49 11.61 -16.29 2.72
C PRO A 49 12.76 -15.98 3.70
N PRO A 50 12.87 -16.70 4.83
CA PRO A 50 13.94 -16.45 5.80
C PRO A 50 15.26 -16.51 5.05
N SER A 51 15.99 -15.39 5.14
CA SER A 51 17.36 -15.15 4.70
C SER A 51 17.91 -16.23 3.79
N SER A 52 18.02 -15.95 2.48
CA SER A 52 18.89 -16.75 1.62
C SER A 52 20.31 -16.59 2.16
N LYS A 53 20.69 -17.55 3.02
CA LYS A 53 22.07 -17.82 3.39
C LYS A 53 22.76 -18.29 2.11
N PHE A 54 23.45 -17.38 1.46
CA PHE A 54 24.70 -17.71 0.79
C PHE A 54 25.82 -17.14 1.66
#